data_AF-A0A0L0UN83-F1
#
_entry.id   AF-A0A0L0UN83-F1
#
_cell.length_a   1.000
_cell.length_b   1.000
_cell.length_c   1.000
_cell.angle_alpha   90.00
_cell.angle_beta   90.00
_cell.angle_gamma   90.00
#
_symmetry.space_group_name_H-M   'P 1'
#
loop_
_entity.id
_entity.type
_entity.pdbx_description
1 polymer ?
#
loop_
_entity_poly.entity_id
_entity_poly.type
_entity_poly.pdbx_seq_one_letter_code
_entity_poly.pdbx_strand_id
1 'polypeptide(L)'
;MDSIHGDEPAATHFLEREPTMPRYVGGSTTGVKIRPMDKELLFDGVKLPIDKFIKRYESAGKTDRATATDLAEQILPFIKGDLKDEVEEMPGYVNVDWEGLKRDLLNRFGQALPLVKHTKQDLKNLKFARTSAGGIKTLEHFKMFRTKFETITNYLVRMGYSTNLEESRECLLEALSSDLESSVTRELIRDNRMKASKDGGDILPDTQTLIKYIHREVQAVSVLARRKVYRADEQTAHRQPAPAAPP
;
A
#
# COMPACT_ATOMS: atom_id res chain seq x y z
N MET A 1 63.63 61.17 4.74
CA MET A 1 62.29 61.73 4.93
C MET A 1 61.61 61.59 3.58
N ASP A 2 60.69 60.66 3.33
CA ASP A 2 59.79 59.93 4.22
C ASP A 2 59.37 58.61 3.54
N SER A 3 59.35 57.50 4.29
CA SER A 3 58.77 56.23 3.83
C SER A 3 57.33 56.14 4.33
N ILE A 4 56.41 56.08 3.37
CA ILE A 4 54.98 55.81 3.58
C ILE A 4 54.84 54.30 3.87
N HIS A 5 54.48 53.95 5.11
CA HIS A 5 53.86 52.66 5.41
C HIS A 5 52.37 52.92 5.62
N GLY A 6 51.56 52.44 4.68
CA GLY A 6 50.12 52.35 4.88
C GLY A 6 49.83 51.17 5.79
N ASP A 7 49.19 51.43 6.92
CA ASP A 7 48.63 50.39 7.80
C ASP A 7 47.53 49.63 7.04
N GLU A 8 47.81 48.37 6.69
CA GLU A 8 46.78 47.37 6.41
C GLU A 8 46.03 47.08 7.73
N PRO A 9 44.69 47.11 7.75
CA PRO A 9 43.96 46.70 8.94
C PRO A 9 44.23 45.21 9.19
N ALA A 10 44.86 44.93 10.33
CA ALA A 10 45.14 43.58 10.81
C ALA A 10 43.88 42.71 10.68
N ALA A 11 43.99 41.62 9.92
CA ALA A 11 42.94 40.64 9.79
C ALA A 11 42.63 40.03 11.17
N THR A 12 41.61 40.55 11.84
CA THR A 12 41.10 40.00 13.11
C THR A 12 40.78 38.52 12.92
N HIS A 13 41.37 37.69 13.77
CA HIS A 13 41.28 36.24 13.71
C HIS A 13 39.81 35.80 13.81
N PHE A 14 39.41 34.74 13.10
CA PHE A 14 38.01 34.27 13.03
C PHE A 14 37.37 34.03 14.41
N LEU A 15 38.17 33.76 15.45
CA LEU A 15 37.72 33.59 16.84
C LEU A 15 37.43 34.90 17.60
N GLU A 16 37.84 36.06 17.08
CA GLU A 16 37.63 37.39 17.70
C GLU A 16 36.42 38.13 17.11
N ARG A 17 35.77 37.56 16.08
CA ARG A 17 34.55 38.13 15.53
C ARG A 17 33.40 37.88 16.50
N GLU A 18 32.89 38.95 17.12
CA GLU A 18 31.66 38.88 17.89
C GLU A 18 30.51 38.32 17.02
N PRO A 19 29.75 37.33 17.52
CA PRO A 19 28.58 36.83 16.82
C PRO A 19 27.57 37.98 16.63
N THR A 20 27.37 38.42 15.39
CA THR A 20 26.39 39.47 15.07
C THR A 20 25.22 38.84 14.35
N MET A 21 24.02 39.00 14.91
CA MET A 21 22.80 38.64 14.18
C MET A 21 22.58 39.64 13.04
N PRO A 22 22.16 39.19 11.85
CA PRO A 22 21.77 40.08 10.76
C PRO A 22 20.73 41.09 11.23
N ARG A 23 20.84 42.34 10.76
CA ARG A 23 19.84 43.38 11.06
C ARG A 23 18.48 42.92 10.54
N TYR A 24 17.46 42.92 11.40
CA TYR A 24 16.09 42.66 10.99
C TYR A 24 15.62 43.75 10.02
N VAL A 25 15.54 43.39 8.75
CA VAL A 25 14.96 44.23 7.69
C VAL A 25 13.52 43.75 7.55
N GLY A 26 12.59 44.29 8.34
CA GLY A 26 11.20 43.83 8.34
C GLY A 26 10.62 43.71 6.93
N GLY A 27 9.87 42.63 6.68
CA GLY A 27 9.33 42.31 5.36
C GLY A 27 8.02 43.06 5.06
N SER A 28 7.97 43.75 3.92
CA SER A 28 6.75 44.27 3.29
C SER A 28 6.00 43.18 2.51
N THR A 29 5.85 41.99 3.06
CA THR A 29 5.10 40.92 2.40
C THR A 29 3.77 40.75 3.11
N THR A 30 2.69 40.95 2.36
CA THR A 30 1.33 40.54 2.72
C THR A 30 1.24 39.01 2.68
N GLY A 31 2.07 38.32 3.49
CA GLY A 31 2.14 36.87 3.53
C GLY A 31 0.81 36.29 3.97
N VAL A 32 0.34 35.26 3.27
CA VAL A 32 -0.93 34.62 3.56
C VAL A 32 -0.68 33.58 4.65
N LYS A 33 -1.27 33.77 5.83
CA LYS A 33 -1.16 32.79 6.91
C LYS A 33 -1.94 31.51 6.57
N ILE A 34 -1.24 30.41 6.38
CA ILE A 34 -1.84 29.10 6.11
C ILE A 34 -2.46 28.57 7.40
N ARG A 35 -3.74 28.20 7.36
CA ARG A 35 -4.46 27.62 8.48
C ARG A 35 -4.59 26.10 8.31
N PRO A 36 -4.41 25.32 9.38
CA PRO A 36 -4.72 23.89 9.33
C PRO A 36 -6.20 23.69 8.96
N MET A 37 -6.48 22.91 7.92
CA MET A 37 -7.87 22.57 7.58
C MET A 37 -8.53 21.71 8.67
N ASP A 38 -7.74 20.93 9.41
CA ASP A 38 -8.14 20.12 10.56
C ASP A 38 -7.09 20.26 11.68
N LYS A 39 -7.49 20.03 12.94
CA LYS A 39 -6.58 20.04 14.12
C LYS A 39 -5.43 19.02 14.03
N GLU A 40 -5.45 18.13 13.05
CA GLU A 40 -4.49 17.04 12.85
C GLU A 40 -3.57 17.22 11.65
N LEU A 41 -3.57 18.37 10.95
CA LEU A 41 -2.61 18.61 9.88
C LEU A 41 -1.22 18.91 10.47
N LEU A 42 -0.59 17.87 11.02
CA LEU A 42 0.72 17.91 11.63
C LEU A 42 1.51 16.70 11.15
N PHE A 43 2.74 16.93 10.72
CA PHE A 43 3.68 15.88 10.38
C PHE A 43 4.44 15.45 11.64
N ASP A 44 4.30 14.18 12.01
CA ASP A 44 4.95 13.57 13.17
C ASP A 44 5.88 12.41 12.80
N GLY A 45 6.20 12.26 11.51
CA GLY A 45 7.07 11.21 10.99
C GLY A 45 6.49 9.79 11.01
N VAL A 46 5.35 9.55 11.68
CA VAL A 46 4.85 8.18 11.94
C VAL A 46 3.42 7.97 11.45
N LYS A 47 2.48 8.85 11.81
CA LYS A 47 1.05 8.63 11.56
C LYS A 47 0.63 9.07 10.17
N LEU A 48 1.22 10.15 9.68
CA LEU A 48 0.91 10.74 8.38
C LEU A 48 2.12 10.61 7.45
N PRO A 49 2.06 9.75 6.41
CA PRO A 49 3.11 9.66 5.39
C PRO A 49 3.41 11.03 4.78
N ILE A 50 4.69 11.32 4.52
CA ILE A 50 5.14 12.64 4.07
C ILE A 50 4.48 13.08 2.75
N ASP A 51 4.21 12.15 1.82
CA ASP A 51 3.53 12.45 0.55
C ASP A 51 2.09 12.93 0.76
N LYS A 52 1.40 12.32 1.74
CA LYS A 52 0.03 12.72 2.13
C LYS A 52 0.04 14.03 2.90
N PHE A 53 1.04 14.25 3.75
CA PHE A 53 1.23 15.52 4.44
C PHE A 53 1.40 16.67 3.44
N ILE A 54 2.36 16.56 2.52
CA ILE A 54 2.64 17.56 1.48
C ILE A 54 1.36 17.92 0.72
N LYS A 55 0.61 16.92 0.22
CA LYS A 55 -0.64 17.14 -0.53
C LYS A 55 -1.71 17.88 0.28
N ARG A 56 -1.86 17.55 1.56
CA ARG A 56 -2.84 18.20 2.44
C ARG A 56 -2.43 19.62 2.78
N TYR A 57 -1.14 19.85 2.98
CA TYR A 57 -0.58 21.17 3.24
C TYR A 57 -0.72 22.10 2.02
N GLU A 58 -0.42 21.60 0.81
CA GLU A 58 -0.68 22.35 -0.43
C GLU A 58 -2.17 22.66 -0.63
N SER A 59 -3.05 21.73 -0.24
CA SER A 59 -4.51 21.95 -0.30
C SER A 59 -4.98 23.03 0.68
N ALA A 60 -4.39 23.09 1.87
CA ALA A 60 -4.63 24.15 2.84
C ALA A 60 -4.14 25.50 2.30
N GLY A 61 -2.91 25.56 1.79
CA GLY A 61 -2.36 26.77 1.17
C GLY A 61 -3.20 27.24 -0.02
N LYS A 62 -3.66 26.33 -0.88
CA LYS A 62 -4.56 26.67 -1.99
C LYS A 62 -5.87 27.29 -1.52
N THR A 63 -6.45 26.76 -0.44
CA THR A 63 -7.69 27.32 0.17
C THR A 63 -7.46 28.74 0.67
N ASP A 64 -6.33 28.98 1.33
CA ASP A 64 -5.98 30.30 1.86
C ASP A 64 -5.41 31.26 0.80
N ARG A 65 -5.16 30.78 -0.43
CA ARG A 65 -4.50 31.50 -1.54
C ARG A 65 -3.02 31.82 -1.28
N ALA A 66 -2.34 30.93 -0.57
CA ALA A 66 -0.91 30.99 -0.32
C ALA A 66 -0.10 30.71 -1.59
N THR A 67 1.05 31.37 -1.71
CA THR A 67 2.04 31.14 -2.75
C THR A 67 2.97 29.98 -2.38
N ALA A 68 3.79 29.54 -3.35
CA ALA A 68 4.86 28.59 -3.08
C ALA A 68 5.83 29.10 -2.00
N THR A 69 6.14 30.40 -2.03
CA THR A 69 6.98 31.06 -1.01
C THR A 69 6.34 30.98 0.37
N ASP A 70 5.05 31.32 0.48
CA ASP A 70 4.31 31.20 1.76
C ASP A 70 4.31 29.76 2.29
N LEU A 71 4.19 28.76 1.41
CA LEU A 71 4.23 27.34 1.78
C LEU A 71 5.58 26.96 2.39
N ALA A 72 6.69 27.39 1.79
CA ALA A 72 8.04 27.10 2.26
C ALA A 72 8.32 27.79 3.61
N GLU A 73 7.95 29.06 3.77
CA GLU A 73 8.20 29.83 5.00
C GLU A 73 7.38 29.31 6.19
N GLN A 74 6.15 28.82 5.95
CA GLN A 74 5.20 28.53 7.03
C GLN A 74 5.06 27.04 7.35
N ILE A 75 5.95 26.18 6.85
CA ILE A 75 5.83 24.73 7.07
C ILE A 75 6.13 24.32 8.52
N LEU A 76 7.06 25.00 9.22
CA LEU A 76 7.55 24.56 10.54
C LEU A 76 6.47 24.40 11.61
N PRO A 77 5.47 25.28 11.75
CA PRO A 77 4.33 25.06 12.64
C PRO A 77 3.58 23.75 12.40
N PHE A 78 3.65 23.20 11.18
CA PHE A 78 3.01 21.96 10.78
C PHE A 78 3.91 20.72 10.98
N ILE A 79 5.15 20.90 11.44
CA ILE A 79 6.09 19.82 11.78
C ILE A 79 6.14 19.66 13.30
N LYS A 80 6.18 18.42 13.81
CA LYS A 80 6.27 18.14 15.24
C LYS A 80 7.70 17.87 15.71
N GLY A 81 7.97 18.31 16.95
CA GLY A 81 9.11 17.86 17.74
C GLY A 81 10.47 18.19 17.12
N ASP A 82 11.37 17.24 17.24
CA ASP A 82 12.75 17.20 16.77
C ASP A 82 12.88 17.23 15.23
N LEU A 83 11.82 16.91 14.49
CA LEU A 83 11.81 16.97 13.03
C LEU A 83 11.90 18.41 12.49
N LYS A 84 11.63 19.42 13.32
CA LYS A 84 11.73 20.83 12.92
C LYS A 84 13.15 21.23 12.58
N ASP A 85 14.10 20.84 13.44
CA ASP A 85 15.52 21.17 13.27
C ASP A 85 16.03 20.59 11.95
N GLU A 86 15.62 19.36 11.61
CA GLU A 86 15.96 18.74 10.34
C GLU A 86 15.39 19.48 9.13
N VAL A 87 14.18 20.05 9.24
CA VAL A 87 13.52 20.80 8.16
C VAL A 87 14.15 22.19 8.01
N GLU A 88 14.55 22.83 9.10
CA GLU A 88 15.25 24.12 9.09
C GLU A 88 16.59 24.05 8.36
N GLU A 89 17.29 22.92 8.45
CA GLU A 89 18.56 22.68 7.76
C GLU A 89 18.39 22.31 6.28
N MET A 90 17.16 22.09 5.79
CA MET A 90 16.94 21.66 4.40
C MET A 90 17.24 22.80 3.41
N PRO A 91 18.00 22.53 2.32
CA PRO A 91 18.30 23.54 1.30
C PRO A 91 17.05 24.21 0.72
N GLY A 92 15.97 23.47 0.49
CA GLY A 92 14.72 24.02 0.00
C GLY A 92 14.04 24.98 0.98
N TYR A 93 14.18 24.75 2.28
CA TYR A 93 13.64 25.65 3.31
C TYR A 93 14.46 26.94 3.39
N VAL A 94 15.80 26.81 3.47
CA VAL A 94 16.73 27.95 3.53
C VAL A 94 16.59 28.87 2.32
N ASN A 95 16.37 28.32 1.13
CA ASN A 95 16.22 29.09 -0.11
C ASN A 95 14.76 29.53 -0.36
N VAL A 96 13.82 29.21 0.53
CA VAL A 96 12.39 29.49 0.36
C VAL A 96 11.84 28.94 -0.98
N ASP A 97 12.35 27.79 -1.39
CA ASP A 97 11.94 27.07 -2.60
C ASP A 97 11.07 25.87 -2.22
N TRP A 98 9.75 26.02 -2.38
CA TRP A 98 8.80 24.95 -2.06
C TRP A 98 9.02 23.67 -2.87
N GLU A 99 9.38 23.78 -4.15
CA GLU A 99 9.60 22.60 -4.99
C GLU A 99 10.89 21.87 -4.59
N GLY A 100 11.93 22.62 -4.23
CA GLY A 100 13.13 22.10 -3.59
C GLY A 100 12.84 21.43 -2.26
N LEU A 101 12.09 22.10 -1.39
CA LEU A 101 11.75 21.60 -0.06
C LEU A 101 10.92 20.32 -0.13
N LYS A 102 10.00 20.19 -1.09
CA LYS A 102 9.29 18.92 -1.33
C LYS A 102 10.24 17.77 -1.64
N ARG A 103 11.27 18.00 -2.46
CA ARG A 103 12.28 16.96 -2.76
C ARG A 103 13.06 16.60 -1.50
N ASP A 104 13.47 17.59 -0.71
CA ASP A 104 14.23 17.37 0.52
C ASP A 104 13.42 16.57 1.55
N LEU A 105 12.15 16.96 1.76
CA LEU A 105 11.21 16.26 2.63
C LEU A 105 10.96 14.81 2.16
N LEU A 106 10.78 14.59 0.87
CA LEU A 106 10.61 13.25 0.29
C LEU A 106 11.89 12.43 0.37
N ASN A 107 13.07 13.04 0.21
CA ASN A 107 14.33 12.33 0.30
C ASN A 107 14.65 11.91 1.74
N ARG A 108 14.35 12.79 2.71
CA ARG A 108 14.61 12.57 4.14
C ARG A 108 13.55 11.67 4.78
N PHE A 109 12.28 11.97 4.57
CA PHE A 109 11.15 11.30 5.24
C PHE A 109 10.35 10.38 4.33
N GLY A 110 10.53 10.47 3.01
CA GLY A 110 9.83 9.64 2.03
C GLY A 110 10.49 8.28 1.79
N GLN A 111 11.61 7.99 2.45
CA GLN A 111 12.24 6.66 2.42
C GLN A 111 11.43 5.55 3.10
N ALA A 112 10.24 5.85 3.59
CA ALA A 112 9.21 4.82 3.76
C ALA A 112 8.50 4.54 2.42
N LEU A 113 9.22 3.97 1.44
CA LEU A 113 8.58 2.90 0.67
C LEU A 113 8.07 1.94 1.74
N PRO A 114 6.76 1.64 1.82
CA PRO A 114 6.27 0.75 2.86
C PRO A 114 7.14 -0.52 2.78
N LEU A 115 7.86 -0.85 3.88
CA LEU A 115 8.68 -2.06 3.98
C LEU A 115 7.95 -3.14 3.21
N VAL A 116 8.56 -3.67 2.15
CA VAL A 116 7.87 -4.41 1.08
C VAL A 116 6.80 -5.30 1.70
N LYS A 117 5.53 -4.84 1.67
CA LYS A 117 4.50 -5.48 2.49
C LYS A 117 4.20 -6.87 1.98
N HIS A 118 4.24 -7.00 0.66
CA HIS A 118 4.07 -8.24 -0.07
C HIS A 118 5.05 -8.33 -1.23
N THR A 119 5.59 -9.51 -1.43
CA THR A 119 6.55 -9.88 -2.46
C THR A 119 5.95 -10.94 -3.38
N LYS A 120 6.58 -11.20 -4.53
CA LYS A 120 6.27 -12.39 -5.34
C LYS A 120 6.51 -13.70 -4.56
N GLN A 121 7.39 -13.68 -3.56
CA GLN A 121 7.61 -14.82 -2.68
C GLN A 121 6.40 -15.09 -1.77
N ASP A 122 5.71 -14.05 -1.29
CA ASP A 122 4.49 -14.23 -0.49
C ASP A 122 3.38 -14.91 -1.27
N LEU A 123 3.29 -14.66 -2.58
CA LEU A 123 2.37 -15.37 -3.46
C LEU A 123 2.73 -16.86 -3.57
N LYS A 124 4.02 -17.18 -3.74
CA LYS A 124 4.52 -18.56 -3.75
C LYS A 124 4.27 -19.27 -2.42
N ASN A 125 4.50 -18.60 -1.30
CA ASN A 125 4.26 -19.10 0.04
C ASN A 125 2.76 -19.35 0.29
N LEU A 126 1.90 -18.42 -0.15
CA LEU A 126 0.45 -18.56 -0.05
C LEU A 126 -0.03 -19.80 -0.81
N LYS A 127 0.49 -20.03 -2.03
CA LYS A 127 0.21 -21.23 -2.81
C LYS A 127 0.70 -22.49 -2.09
N PHE A 128 1.97 -22.51 -1.71
CA PHE A 128 2.61 -23.66 -1.05
C PHE A 128 1.89 -24.08 0.23
N ALA A 129 1.45 -23.13 1.04
CA ALA A 129 0.68 -23.39 2.25
C ALA A 129 -0.67 -24.10 1.98
N ARG A 130 -1.25 -23.93 0.79
CA ARG A 130 -2.50 -24.62 0.39
C ARG A 130 -2.23 -25.97 -0.23
N THR A 131 -1.26 -26.08 -1.13
CA THR A 131 -0.91 -27.36 -1.75
C THR A 131 -0.36 -28.36 -0.75
N SER A 132 0.48 -27.93 0.18
CA SER A 132 0.97 -28.79 1.29
C SER A 132 -0.14 -29.30 2.21
N ALA A 133 -1.24 -28.56 2.34
CA ALA A 133 -2.44 -28.97 3.09
C ALA A 133 -3.42 -29.82 2.26
N GLY A 134 -3.03 -30.27 1.06
CA GLY A 134 -3.87 -31.08 0.17
C GLY A 134 -4.84 -30.26 -0.72
N GLY A 135 -4.59 -28.97 -0.87
CA GLY A 135 -5.35 -28.05 -1.71
C GLY A 135 -6.64 -27.52 -1.08
N ILE A 136 -7.19 -26.46 -1.67
CA ILE A 136 -8.46 -25.87 -1.24
C ILE A 136 -9.63 -26.79 -1.64
N LYS A 137 -10.45 -27.17 -0.66
CA LYS A 137 -11.62 -28.06 -0.82
C LYS A 137 -12.95 -27.43 -0.39
N THR A 138 -12.91 -26.35 0.40
CA THR A 138 -14.09 -25.76 1.04
C THR A 138 -14.27 -24.30 0.67
N LEU A 139 -15.52 -23.83 0.73
CA LEU A 139 -15.88 -22.44 0.43
C LEU A 139 -15.17 -21.44 1.35
N GLU A 140 -15.02 -21.79 2.62
CA GLU A 140 -14.35 -20.96 3.61
C GLU A 140 -12.84 -20.83 3.31
N HIS A 141 -12.18 -21.96 3.01
CA HIS A 141 -10.77 -21.95 2.62
C HIS A 141 -10.54 -21.14 1.35
N PHE A 142 -11.45 -21.25 0.37
CA PHE A 142 -11.38 -20.46 -0.85
C PHE A 142 -11.55 -18.96 -0.58
N LYS A 143 -12.53 -18.55 0.24
CA LYS A 143 -12.71 -17.13 0.61
C LYS A 143 -11.45 -16.55 1.28
N MET A 144 -10.90 -17.24 2.27
CA MET A 144 -9.68 -16.79 2.95
C MET A 144 -8.48 -16.69 2.01
N PHE A 145 -8.31 -17.69 1.13
CA PHE A 145 -7.25 -17.68 0.13
C PHE A 145 -7.42 -16.52 -0.85
N ARG A 146 -8.63 -16.34 -1.40
CA ARG A 146 -8.96 -15.26 -2.33
C ARG A 146 -8.63 -13.88 -1.75
N THR A 147 -9.06 -13.61 -0.51
CA THR A 147 -8.78 -12.33 0.15
C THR A 147 -7.27 -12.06 0.27
N LYS A 148 -6.48 -13.07 0.66
CA LYS A 148 -5.01 -12.95 0.75
C LYS A 148 -4.37 -12.78 -0.63
N PHE A 149 -4.83 -13.55 -1.63
CA PHE A 149 -4.38 -13.45 -3.01
C PHE A 149 -4.61 -12.05 -3.57
N GLU A 150 -5.84 -11.52 -3.48
CA GLU A 150 -6.20 -10.17 -3.95
C GLU A 150 -5.38 -9.09 -3.21
N THR A 151 -5.15 -9.24 -1.91
CA THR A 151 -4.33 -8.30 -1.13
C THR A 151 -2.89 -8.24 -1.66
N ILE A 152 -2.28 -9.41 -1.90
CA ILE A 152 -0.91 -9.51 -2.42
C ILE A 152 -0.83 -8.98 -3.85
N THR A 153 -1.68 -9.46 -4.76
CA THR A 153 -1.59 -9.12 -6.19
C THR A 153 -1.93 -7.65 -6.45
N ASN A 154 -2.93 -7.08 -5.77
CA ASN A 154 -3.22 -5.66 -5.87
C ASN A 154 -2.06 -4.80 -5.35
N TYR A 155 -1.37 -5.24 -4.28
CA TYR A 155 -0.16 -4.56 -3.80
C TYR A 155 0.95 -4.61 -4.86
N LEU A 156 1.23 -5.79 -5.43
CA LEU A 156 2.29 -5.97 -6.42
C LEU A 156 2.06 -5.12 -7.67
N VAL A 157 0.82 -5.06 -8.17
CA VAL A 157 0.46 -4.20 -9.31
C VAL A 157 0.59 -2.72 -8.95
N ARG A 158 0.05 -2.30 -7.80
CA ARG A 158 0.09 -0.89 -7.36
C ARG A 158 1.51 -0.36 -7.17
N MET A 159 2.42 -1.22 -6.71
CA MET A 159 3.83 -0.86 -6.49
C MET A 159 4.71 -1.09 -7.74
N GLY A 160 4.15 -1.57 -8.85
CA GLY A 160 4.89 -1.80 -10.10
C GLY A 160 5.76 -3.07 -10.12
N TYR A 161 5.61 -3.97 -9.16
CA TYR A 161 6.31 -5.26 -9.15
C TYR A 161 5.71 -6.28 -10.14
N SER A 162 4.47 -6.06 -10.57
CA SER A 162 3.77 -6.83 -11.60
C SER A 162 3.03 -5.89 -12.55
N THR A 163 2.95 -6.27 -13.82
CA THR A 163 2.35 -5.44 -14.88
C THR A 163 0.82 -5.48 -14.82
N ASN A 164 0.26 -6.62 -14.42
CA ASN A 164 -1.18 -6.84 -14.27
C ASN A 164 -1.47 -8.04 -13.35
N LEU A 165 -2.75 -8.26 -13.04
CA LEU A 165 -3.22 -9.38 -12.21
C LEU A 165 -3.08 -10.75 -12.90
N GLU A 166 -3.07 -10.78 -14.22
CA GLU A 166 -3.08 -12.02 -15.01
C GLU A 166 -1.79 -12.80 -14.88
N GLU A 167 -0.66 -12.14 -14.56
CA GLU A 167 0.61 -12.81 -14.23
C GLU A 167 0.49 -13.82 -13.08
N SER A 168 -0.51 -13.65 -12.21
CA SER A 168 -0.67 -14.45 -10.99
C SER A 168 -1.85 -15.41 -11.02
N ARG A 169 -2.64 -15.43 -12.10
CA ARG A 169 -3.93 -16.17 -12.14
C ARG A 169 -3.77 -17.69 -12.04
N GLU A 170 -2.65 -18.24 -12.49
CA GLU A 170 -2.35 -19.67 -12.39
C GLU A 170 -2.33 -20.14 -10.93
N CYS A 171 -1.87 -19.29 -10.00
CA CYS A 171 -1.89 -19.59 -8.58
C CYS A 171 -3.29 -19.86 -8.03
N LEU A 172 -4.36 -19.34 -8.68
CA LEU A 172 -5.73 -19.61 -8.26
C LEU A 172 -6.15 -21.06 -8.50
N LEU A 173 -5.70 -21.66 -9.61
CA LEU A 173 -5.98 -23.07 -9.94
C LEU A 173 -5.04 -24.00 -9.18
N GLU A 174 -3.74 -23.71 -9.19
CA GLU A 174 -2.72 -24.55 -8.54
C GLU A 174 -2.92 -24.66 -7.02
N ALA A 175 -3.62 -23.73 -6.38
CA ALA A 175 -3.93 -23.79 -4.95
C ALA A 175 -5.12 -24.69 -4.60
N LEU A 176 -5.89 -25.15 -5.59
CA LEU A 176 -7.05 -26.00 -5.39
C LEU A 176 -6.64 -27.45 -5.14
N SER A 177 -7.55 -28.27 -4.61
CA SER A 177 -7.38 -29.72 -4.66
C SER A 177 -7.53 -30.23 -6.10
N SER A 178 -6.83 -31.30 -6.45
CA SER A 178 -6.85 -31.89 -7.81
C SER A 178 -8.26 -32.16 -8.37
N ASP A 179 -9.19 -32.65 -7.55
CA ASP A 179 -10.58 -32.89 -7.96
C ASP A 179 -11.29 -31.60 -8.37
N LEU A 180 -11.11 -30.56 -7.56
CA LEU A 180 -11.75 -29.26 -7.76
C LEU A 180 -11.12 -28.51 -8.93
N GLU A 181 -9.78 -28.54 -9.05
CA GLU A 181 -9.05 -28.02 -10.20
C GLU A 181 -9.57 -28.65 -11.50
N SER A 182 -9.67 -29.98 -11.53
CA SER A 182 -10.19 -30.73 -12.69
C SER A 182 -11.64 -30.38 -13.00
N SER A 183 -12.49 -30.16 -11.98
CA SER A 183 -13.88 -29.72 -12.17
C SER A 183 -13.91 -28.33 -12.80
N VAL A 184 -13.19 -27.36 -12.23
CA VAL A 184 -13.15 -25.98 -12.72
C VAL A 184 -12.65 -25.92 -14.16
N THR A 185 -11.56 -26.62 -14.49
CA THR A 185 -10.99 -26.64 -15.84
C THR A 185 -11.96 -27.25 -16.85
N ARG A 186 -12.62 -28.36 -16.50
CA ARG A 186 -13.64 -28.98 -17.36
C ARG A 186 -14.80 -28.05 -17.64
N GLU A 187 -15.26 -27.33 -16.62
CA GLU A 187 -16.37 -26.39 -16.72
C GLU A 187 -16.00 -25.15 -17.56
N LEU A 188 -14.74 -24.68 -17.47
CA LEU A 188 -14.22 -23.60 -18.30
C LEU A 188 -14.15 -24.00 -19.78
N ILE A 189 -13.69 -25.23 -20.07
CA ILE A 189 -13.65 -25.78 -21.43
C ILE A 189 -15.07 -25.95 -21.97
N ARG A 190 -15.98 -26.55 -21.19
CA ARG A 190 -17.36 -26.77 -21.59
C ARG A 190 -18.08 -25.47 -21.95
N ASP A 191 -17.85 -24.42 -21.16
CA ASP A 191 -18.47 -23.11 -21.37
C ASP A 191 -17.68 -22.23 -22.38
N ASN A 192 -16.69 -22.80 -23.09
CA ASN A 192 -15.82 -22.14 -24.08
C ASN A 192 -15.18 -20.84 -23.57
N ARG A 193 -14.70 -20.86 -22.32
CA ARG A 193 -14.08 -19.70 -21.66
C ARG A 193 -12.56 -19.68 -21.75
N MET A 194 -11.94 -20.79 -22.15
CA MET A 194 -10.50 -20.84 -22.43
C MET A 194 -10.21 -19.98 -23.66
N LYS A 195 -9.10 -19.25 -23.63
CA LYS A 195 -8.64 -18.46 -24.77
C LYS A 195 -7.70 -19.34 -25.61
N ALA A 196 -7.83 -19.31 -26.93
CA ALA A 196 -6.89 -20.01 -27.79
C ALA A 196 -5.57 -19.24 -27.88
N SER A 197 -4.45 -19.94 -27.70
CA SER A 197 -3.13 -19.44 -28.09
C SER A 197 -2.94 -19.55 -29.60
N LYS A 198 -1.89 -18.90 -30.13
CA LYS A 198 -1.57 -18.94 -31.56
C LYS A 198 -1.14 -20.33 -32.06
N ASP A 199 -0.65 -21.16 -31.15
CA ASP A 199 -0.27 -22.56 -31.35
C ASP A 199 -1.41 -23.55 -31.02
N GLY A 200 -2.62 -23.07 -30.70
CA GLY A 200 -3.79 -23.90 -30.45
C GLY A 200 -3.86 -24.51 -29.04
N GLY A 201 -3.03 -24.05 -28.12
CA GLY A 201 -3.12 -24.36 -26.70
C GLY A 201 -4.18 -23.51 -25.98
N ASP A 202 -4.62 -24.00 -24.82
CA ASP A 202 -5.61 -23.32 -23.99
C ASP A 202 -4.95 -22.36 -22.98
N ILE A 203 -5.31 -21.09 -23.08
CA ILE A 203 -4.90 -20.01 -22.17
C ILE A 203 -6.04 -19.72 -21.20
N LEU A 204 -5.71 -19.55 -19.92
CA LEU A 204 -6.69 -19.21 -18.90
C LEU A 204 -7.44 -17.89 -19.20
N PRO A 205 -8.73 -17.79 -18.83
CA PRO A 205 -9.48 -16.55 -18.90
C PRO A 205 -8.91 -15.50 -17.94
N ASP A 206 -9.54 -14.31 -17.91
CA ASP A 206 -9.18 -13.28 -16.94
C ASP A 206 -9.37 -13.74 -15.48
N THR A 207 -8.60 -13.14 -14.57
CA THR A 207 -8.62 -13.46 -13.14
C THR A 207 -10.03 -13.42 -12.55
N GLN A 208 -10.87 -12.47 -12.97
CA GLN A 208 -12.21 -12.31 -12.43
C GLN A 208 -13.17 -13.41 -12.91
N THR A 209 -13.08 -13.82 -14.17
CA THR A 209 -13.78 -14.99 -14.71
C THR A 209 -13.33 -16.26 -13.98
N LEU A 210 -12.03 -16.46 -13.78
CA LEU A 210 -11.50 -17.64 -13.11
C LEU A 210 -12.03 -17.77 -11.67
N ILE A 211 -11.98 -16.67 -10.89
CA ILE A 211 -12.54 -16.63 -9.53
C ILE A 211 -14.02 -17.00 -9.50
N LYS A 212 -14.82 -16.54 -10.48
CA LYS A 212 -16.26 -16.86 -10.56
C LYS A 212 -16.49 -18.36 -10.74
N TYR A 213 -15.74 -19.01 -11.62
CA TYR A 213 -15.86 -20.45 -11.85
C TYR A 213 -15.43 -21.25 -10.63
N ILE A 214 -14.30 -20.89 -10.00
CA ILE A 214 -13.87 -21.56 -8.77
C ILE A 214 -14.92 -21.41 -7.68
N HIS A 215 -15.48 -20.22 -7.50
CA HIS A 215 -16.53 -19.99 -6.51
C HIS A 215 -17.77 -20.87 -6.76
N ARG A 216 -18.21 -20.95 -8.02
CA ARG A 216 -19.35 -21.79 -8.45
C ARG A 216 -19.11 -23.25 -8.10
N GLU A 217 -17.95 -23.79 -8.46
CA GLU A 217 -17.63 -25.20 -8.24
C GLU A 217 -17.47 -25.54 -6.75
N VAL A 218 -16.78 -24.69 -6.00
CA VAL A 218 -16.63 -24.89 -4.55
C VAL A 218 -18.00 -24.83 -3.84
N GLN A 219 -18.88 -23.93 -4.28
CA GLN A 219 -20.23 -23.84 -3.74
C GLN A 219 -21.06 -25.09 -4.09
N ALA A 220 -20.96 -25.60 -5.33
CA ALA A 220 -21.64 -26.82 -5.75
C ALA A 220 -21.19 -28.03 -4.90
N VAL A 221 -19.88 -28.20 -4.69
CA VAL A 221 -19.31 -29.25 -3.82
C VAL A 221 -19.84 -29.12 -2.39
N SER A 222 -19.90 -27.90 -1.85
CA SER A 222 -20.45 -27.66 -0.51
C SER A 222 -21.94 -28.03 -0.40
N VAL A 223 -22.74 -27.75 -1.42
CA VAL A 223 -24.18 -28.09 -1.44
C VAL A 223 -24.37 -29.61 -1.53
N LEU A 224 -23.59 -30.28 -2.36
CA LEU A 224 -23.64 -31.74 -2.50
C LEU A 224 -23.22 -32.46 -1.21
N ALA A 225 -22.19 -31.95 -0.51
CA ALA A 225 -21.78 -32.47 0.79
C ALA A 225 -22.91 -32.38 1.82
N ARG A 226 -23.60 -31.23 1.91
CA ARG A 226 -24.76 -31.05 2.81
C ARG A 226 -25.89 -32.03 2.47
N ARG A 227 -26.23 -32.21 1.19
CA ARG A 227 -27.28 -33.16 0.76
C ARG A 227 -26.96 -34.61 1.15
N LYS A 228 -25.69 -35.02 1.12
CA LYS A 228 -25.28 -36.36 1.53
C LYS A 228 -25.45 -36.58 3.04
N VAL A 229 -25.16 -35.58 3.87
CA VAL A 229 -25.37 -35.63 5.33
C VAL A 229 -26.85 -35.81 5.65
N TYR A 230 -27.74 -34.98 5.09
CA TYR A 230 -29.18 -35.12 5.31
C TYR A 230 -29.73 -36.50 4.92
N ARG A 231 -29.30 -37.06 3.78
CA ARG A 231 -29.73 -38.41 3.38
C ARG A 231 -29.20 -39.52 4.30
N ALA A 232 -28.00 -39.35 4.85
CA ALA A 232 -27.45 -40.31 5.80
C ALA A 232 -28.23 -40.28 7.12
N ASP A 233 -28.55 -39.09 7.61
CA ASP A 233 -29.33 -38.88 8.84
C ASP A 233 -30.74 -39.49 8.71
N GLU A 234 -31.41 -39.31 7.57
CA GLU A 234 -32.72 -39.95 7.26
C GLU A 234 -32.63 -41.49 7.26
N GLN A 235 -31.56 -42.06 6.70
CA GLN A 235 -31.37 -43.51 6.67
C GLN A 235 -31.07 -44.11 8.05
N THR A 236 -30.38 -43.38 8.93
CA THR A 236 -30.20 -43.78 10.34
C THR A 236 -31.47 -43.64 11.16
N ALA A 237 -32.28 -42.60 10.94
CA ALA A 237 -33.56 -42.42 11.62
C ALA A 237 -34.56 -43.53 11.28
N HIS A 238 -34.55 -44.03 10.04
CA HIS A 238 -35.44 -45.13 9.61
C HIS A 238 -34.99 -46.53 10.07
N ARG A 239 -33.80 -46.67 10.67
CA ARG A 239 -33.27 -47.94 11.20
C ARG A 239 -33.39 -48.11 12.72
N GLN A 240 -33.95 -47.14 13.44
CA GLN A 240 -34.17 -47.30 14.88
C GLN A 240 -35.27 -48.36 15.15
N PRO A 241 -35.00 -49.39 15.98
CA PRO A 241 -36.00 -50.42 16.28
C PRO A 241 -37.11 -49.83 17.17
N ALA A 242 -38.34 -50.30 16.94
CA ALA A 242 -39.53 -49.85 17.66
C ALA A 242 -39.34 -49.96 19.19
N PRO A 243 -39.81 -48.98 19.98
CA PRO A 243 -39.68 -49.03 21.43
C PRO A 243 -40.45 -50.24 21.96
N ALA A 244 -39.78 -51.02 22.82
CA ALA A 244 -40.36 -52.19 23.45
C ALA A 244 -41.61 -51.80 24.24
N ALA A 245 -42.70 -52.55 24.04
CA ALA A 245 -43.96 -52.33 24.73
C ALA A 245 -43.76 -52.44 26.26
N PRO A 246 -44.36 -51.52 27.05
CA PRO A 246 -44.22 -51.53 28.50
C PRO A 246 -44.95 -52.75 29.12
N PRO A 247 -44.52 -53.17 30.32
CA PRO A 247 -44.99 -54.39 31.00
C PRO A 247 -46.45 -54.32 31.45
#